data_AF-A0A3B3U9P3-F1
#
_entry.id   AF-A0A3B3U9P3-F1
#
_cell.length_a   1.000
_cell.length_b   1.000
_cell.length_c   1.000
_cell.angle_alpha   90.00
_cell.angle_beta   90.00
_cell.angle_gamma   90.00
#
_symmetry.space_group_name_H-M   'P 1'
#
loop_
_entity.id
_entity.type
_entity.pdbx_description
1 polymer ?
#
loop_
_entity_poly.entity_id
_entity_poly.type
_entity_poly.pdbx_seq_one_letter_code
_entity_poly.pdbx_strand_id
1 'polypeptide(L)'
;MLPDKDGPVIGGGQGSPEGEDPSVSLFREYLRLKTVHPDPDYDSALRFLDRIAKELELPMKKIEVCPGRVVSIMTWTGTKPTLKSVLLNSHTDVVPVYQEHWKCDAFSAMKDAEGNIFARGSQDMKCVTIQYIQAVRRLKAQGWKPTRTVHLMFVPDEEVGGHKGMETFVTHPEFQKLNIGFALDEGLANPGEAFTVFYGERNPWWITVRCPGSPGHGSRFVENTAAEKLRQVINSFLDFREKEKHRLNTSECFTLGDVTTVNMTMVKGGVAYNVIPAEMDVSFDLRIPPTVNLQEFEKQIKQWCKDAGDDVTYEFAQKHMNQNVTSTAEDDPWWSAFSTACKSLNMTLEKEIFPAATDSRFIRAVGIPAIGFSPMNRTPILLHDHNEHLNERVFLNGIGVYERLIPALTTVPASPDEA
;
A
#
# COMPACT_ATOMS: atom_id res chain seq x y z
N MET A 1 -34.48 22.63 48.65
CA MET A 1 -35.56 21.74 48.18
C MET A 1 -36.53 22.56 47.36
N LEU A 2 -36.55 22.30 46.05
CA LEU A 2 -37.62 22.40 45.05
C LEU A 2 -36.94 22.28 43.65
N PRO A 3 -37.61 21.70 42.65
CA PRO A 3 -37.09 20.54 41.92
C PRO A 3 -36.92 20.74 40.41
N ASP A 4 -36.34 19.70 39.80
CA ASP A 4 -36.14 19.42 38.38
C ASP A 4 -37.30 19.75 37.43
N LYS A 5 -36.93 20.13 36.19
CA LYS A 5 -37.64 19.75 34.97
C LYS A 5 -36.67 19.45 33.82
N ASP A 6 -36.91 18.29 33.23
CA ASP A 6 -36.19 17.57 32.17
C ASP A 6 -36.04 18.30 30.82
N GLY A 7 -35.06 17.84 30.02
CA GLY A 7 -35.08 17.95 28.56
C GLY A 7 -33.81 17.37 27.88
N PRO A 8 -33.91 16.40 26.96
CA PRO A 8 -32.77 15.71 26.35
C PRO A 8 -32.10 16.55 25.26
N VAL A 9 -30.77 16.58 25.27
CA VAL A 9 -29.95 17.22 24.23
C VAL A 9 -29.94 16.33 22.99
N ILE A 10 -30.73 16.72 21.99
CA ILE A 10 -30.72 16.14 20.65
C ILE A 10 -29.40 16.51 19.98
N GLY A 11 -28.69 15.49 19.46
CA GLY A 11 -27.43 15.62 18.76
C GLY A 11 -27.52 16.54 17.55
N GLY A 12 -26.74 17.62 17.58
CA GLY A 12 -26.55 18.49 16.43
C GLY A 12 -25.64 17.83 15.42
N GLY A 13 -26.19 17.55 14.23
CA GLY A 13 -25.39 17.28 13.04
C GLY A 13 -24.49 18.48 12.77
N GLN A 14 -23.18 18.24 12.67
CA GLN A 14 -22.23 19.24 12.20
C GLN A 14 -22.50 19.46 10.71
N GLY A 15 -23.16 20.58 10.38
CA GLY A 15 -23.18 21.10 9.03
C GLY A 15 -21.76 21.41 8.57
N SER A 16 -21.50 21.19 7.27
CA SER A 16 -20.26 21.59 6.60
C SER A 16 -19.95 23.07 6.90
N PRO A 17 -18.68 23.45 7.16
CA PRO A 17 -18.30 24.86 7.27
C PRO A 17 -18.80 25.61 6.03
N GLU A 18 -19.40 26.79 6.20
CA GLU A 18 -19.95 27.58 5.09
C GLU A 18 -18.89 27.74 3.97
N GLY A 19 -19.21 27.27 2.76
CA GLY A 19 -18.35 27.39 1.57
C GLY A 19 -17.37 26.25 1.30
N GLU A 20 -17.32 25.17 2.10
CA GLU A 20 -16.48 24.00 1.78
C GLU A 20 -17.07 23.14 0.65
N ASP A 21 -16.22 22.63 -0.25
CA ASP A 21 -16.66 21.69 -1.30
C ASP A 21 -17.21 20.39 -0.66
N PRO A 22 -18.39 19.90 -1.06
CA PRO A 22 -18.98 18.69 -0.49
C PRO A 22 -18.08 17.44 -0.56
N SER A 23 -17.22 17.36 -1.58
CA SER A 23 -16.24 16.28 -1.73
C SER A 23 -15.18 16.34 -0.65
N VAL A 24 -14.74 17.56 -0.29
CA VAL A 24 -13.78 17.80 0.79
C VAL A 24 -14.44 17.49 2.14
N SER A 25 -15.68 17.90 2.36
CA SER A 25 -16.40 17.54 3.59
C SER A 25 -16.54 16.03 3.76
N LEU A 26 -16.86 15.30 2.68
CA LEU A 26 -16.94 13.84 2.72
C LEU A 26 -15.57 13.19 3.00
N PHE A 27 -14.51 13.71 2.40
CA PHE A 27 -13.16 13.23 2.66
C PHE A 27 -12.78 13.41 4.13
N ARG A 28 -13.03 14.59 4.70
CA ARG A 28 -12.79 14.88 6.11
C ARG A 28 -13.65 14.02 7.03
N GLU A 29 -14.88 13.68 6.65
CA GLU A 29 -15.70 12.72 7.38
C GLU A 29 -15.04 11.35 7.44
N TYR A 30 -14.55 10.83 6.30
CA TYR A 30 -13.93 9.52 6.23
C TYR A 30 -12.58 9.45 6.97
N LEU A 31 -11.81 10.54 6.95
CA LEU A 31 -10.56 10.69 7.70
C LEU A 31 -10.75 10.62 9.22
N ARG A 32 -11.91 11.05 9.73
CA ARG A 32 -12.22 11.00 11.17
C ARG A 32 -12.49 9.59 11.69
N LEU A 33 -12.72 8.63 10.79
CA LEU A 33 -12.90 7.24 11.18
C LEU A 33 -11.55 6.66 11.62
N LYS A 34 -11.44 6.26 12.89
CA LYS A 34 -10.20 5.76 13.50
C LYS A 34 -9.96 4.28 13.16
N THR A 35 -9.70 4.00 11.88
CA THR A 35 -9.33 2.68 11.37
C THR A 35 -7.84 2.39 11.58
N VAL A 36 -7.31 2.75 12.75
CA VAL A 36 -5.87 2.71 13.06
C VAL A 36 -5.47 1.40 13.75
N HIS A 37 -4.36 0.82 13.34
CA HIS A 37 -3.80 -0.37 14.00
C HIS A 37 -3.33 -0.08 15.45
N PRO A 38 -3.35 -1.08 16.35
CA PRO A 38 -3.65 -2.50 16.12
C PRO A 38 -5.15 -2.87 16.12
N ASP A 39 -6.03 -1.95 16.55
CA ASP A 39 -7.46 -2.18 16.74
C ASP A 39 -8.32 -1.26 15.84
N PRO A 40 -8.27 -1.42 14.50
CA PRO A 40 -8.95 -0.53 13.57
C PRO A 40 -10.48 -0.64 13.71
N ASP A 41 -11.17 0.50 13.77
CA ASP A 41 -12.65 0.58 13.76
C ASP A 41 -13.23 0.36 12.35
N TYR A 42 -13.08 -0.87 11.84
CA TYR A 42 -13.63 -1.26 10.54
C TYR A 42 -15.16 -1.19 10.50
N ASP A 43 -15.84 -1.38 11.63
CA ASP A 43 -17.29 -1.31 11.69
C ASP A 43 -17.82 0.09 11.31
N SER A 44 -17.16 1.16 11.78
CA SER A 44 -17.49 2.52 11.37
C SER A 44 -17.21 2.77 9.88
N ALA A 45 -16.11 2.23 9.36
CA ALA A 45 -15.82 2.31 7.93
C ALA A 45 -16.88 1.56 7.09
N LEU A 46 -17.29 0.37 7.51
CA LEU A 46 -18.36 -0.40 6.85
C LEU A 46 -19.69 0.35 6.87
N ARG A 47 -20.06 0.98 7.99
CA ARG A 47 -21.28 1.81 8.08
C ARG A 47 -21.21 3.02 7.13
N PHE A 48 -20.05 3.67 7.05
CA PHE A 48 -19.83 4.76 6.11
C PHE A 48 -19.99 4.28 4.66
N LEU A 49 -19.34 3.18 4.28
CA LEU A 49 -19.42 2.61 2.95
C LEU A 49 -20.84 2.12 2.60
N ASP A 50 -21.56 1.49 3.54
CA ASP A 50 -22.97 1.11 3.36
C ASP A 50 -23.86 2.33 3.05
N ARG A 51 -23.60 3.49 3.68
CA ARG A 51 -24.30 4.74 3.38
C ARG A 51 -23.96 5.24 1.97
N ILE A 52 -22.68 5.26 1.60
CA ILE A 52 -22.24 5.67 0.26
C ILE A 52 -22.82 4.77 -0.83
N ALA A 53 -22.83 3.45 -0.63
CA ALA A 53 -23.42 2.51 -1.58
C ALA A 53 -24.90 2.80 -1.84
N LYS A 54 -25.66 3.13 -0.79
CA LYS A 54 -27.08 3.54 -0.90
C LYS A 54 -27.23 4.86 -1.64
N GLU A 55 -26.44 5.88 -1.30
CA GLU A 55 -26.45 7.18 -1.98
C GLU A 55 -26.11 7.08 -3.47
N LEU A 56 -25.19 6.18 -3.83
CA LEU A 56 -24.79 5.93 -5.22
C LEU A 56 -25.71 4.93 -5.94
N GLU A 57 -26.67 4.30 -5.26
CA GLU A 57 -27.47 3.20 -5.79
C GLU A 57 -26.60 2.10 -6.39
N LEU A 58 -25.58 1.67 -5.66
CA LEU A 58 -24.69 0.56 -6.05
C LEU A 58 -24.89 -0.62 -5.08
N PRO A 59 -25.12 -1.85 -5.57
CA PRO A 59 -25.12 -3.02 -4.70
C PRO A 59 -23.75 -3.19 -4.06
N MET A 60 -23.74 -3.41 -2.74
CA MET A 60 -22.53 -3.65 -1.96
C MET A 60 -22.53 -5.06 -1.40
N LYS A 61 -21.47 -5.81 -1.65
CA LYS A 61 -21.17 -7.10 -1.02
C LYS A 61 -20.15 -6.90 0.10
N LYS A 62 -20.29 -7.67 1.17
CA LYS A 62 -19.38 -7.70 2.32
C LYS A 62 -18.93 -9.15 2.52
N ILE A 63 -17.65 -9.42 2.33
CA ILE A 63 -17.07 -10.76 2.39
C ILE A 63 -16.07 -10.79 3.56
N GLU A 64 -16.41 -11.53 4.60
CA GLU A 64 -15.47 -11.78 5.70
C GLU A 64 -14.44 -12.82 5.26
N VAL A 65 -13.17 -12.40 5.14
CA VAL A 65 -12.06 -13.26 4.67
C VAL A 65 -11.28 -13.86 5.84
N CYS A 66 -11.30 -13.17 6.97
CA CYS A 66 -10.78 -13.60 8.27
C CYS A 66 -11.68 -13.01 9.36
N PRO A 67 -11.71 -13.57 10.59
CA PRO A 67 -12.52 -13.03 11.68
C PRO A 67 -12.28 -11.52 11.89
N GLY A 68 -13.33 -10.71 11.71
CA GLY A 68 -13.25 -9.25 11.83
C GLY A 68 -12.56 -8.53 10.68
N ARG A 69 -12.27 -9.21 9.57
CA ARG A 69 -11.66 -8.65 8.35
C ARG A 69 -12.61 -8.84 7.17
N VAL A 70 -13.31 -7.76 6.84
CA VAL A 70 -14.36 -7.75 5.80
C VAL A 70 -13.89 -6.95 4.59
N VAL A 71 -13.80 -7.61 3.44
CA VAL A 71 -13.65 -6.96 2.14
C VAL A 71 -15.01 -6.47 1.67
N SER A 72 -15.10 -5.19 1.32
CA SER A 72 -16.33 -4.55 0.85
C SER A 72 -16.25 -4.21 -0.62
N ILE A 73 -17.27 -4.54 -1.41
CA ILE A 73 -17.26 -4.37 -2.86
C ILE A 73 -18.55 -3.71 -3.32
N MET A 74 -18.46 -2.48 -3.83
CA MET A 74 -19.54 -1.81 -4.55
C MET A 74 -19.42 -2.10 -6.04
N THR A 75 -20.52 -2.48 -6.69
CA THR A 75 -20.50 -2.85 -8.11
C THR A 75 -21.33 -1.91 -8.97
N TRP A 76 -20.70 -1.28 -9.95
CA TRP A 76 -21.37 -0.54 -11.01
C TRP A 76 -21.36 -1.37 -12.30
N THR A 77 -22.46 -2.07 -12.54
CA THR A 77 -22.62 -2.97 -13.69
C THR A 77 -22.52 -2.21 -15.02
N GLY A 78 -21.65 -2.68 -15.91
CA GLY A 78 -21.46 -2.13 -17.24
C GLY A 78 -22.55 -2.56 -18.23
N THR A 79 -22.56 -1.94 -19.41
CA THR A 79 -23.48 -2.30 -20.49
C THR A 79 -23.14 -3.64 -21.15
N LYS A 80 -21.90 -4.13 -20.98
CA LYS A 80 -21.43 -5.46 -21.41
C LYS A 80 -20.79 -6.20 -20.22
N PRO A 81 -21.58 -6.74 -19.28
CA PRO A 81 -21.07 -7.29 -18.03
C PRO A 81 -20.30 -8.61 -18.18
N THR A 82 -20.30 -9.24 -19.35
CA THR A 82 -19.50 -10.43 -19.65
C THR A 82 -18.03 -10.12 -19.93
N LEU A 83 -17.73 -8.87 -20.33
CA LEU A 83 -16.34 -8.42 -20.50
C LEU A 83 -15.63 -8.37 -19.15
N LYS A 84 -14.30 -8.46 -19.17
CA LYS A 84 -13.51 -8.29 -17.96
C LYS A 84 -13.76 -6.92 -17.33
N SER A 85 -13.91 -6.90 -16.01
CA SER A 85 -14.21 -5.70 -15.24
C SER A 85 -12.95 -4.86 -14.96
N VAL A 86 -13.16 -3.61 -14.57
CA VAL A 86 -12.13 -2.74 -13.99
C VAL A 86 -12.32 -2.70 -12.47
N LEU A 87 -11.24 -2.93 -11.74
CA LEU A 87 -11.20 -2.83 -10.28
C LEU A 87 -10.56 -1.49 -9.87
N LEU A 88 -11.24 -0.77 -8.98
CA LEU A 88 -10.70 0.37 -8.24
C LEU A 88 -10.49 -0.12 -6.80
N ASN A 89 -9.26 -0.51 -6.48
CA ASN A 89 -8.89 -1.03 -5.17
C ASN A 89 -8.48 0.10 -4.23
N SER A 90 -8.88 0.02 -2.97
CA SER A 90 -8.27 0.79 -1.90
C SER A 90 -8.32 0.05 -0.57
N HIS A 91 -7.42 0.39 0.35
CA HIS A 91 -7.48 -0.09 1.72
C HIS A 91 -8.18 0.89 2.66
N THR A 92 -8.58 0.40 3.84
CA THR A 92 -9.40 1.15 4.81
C THR A 92 -8.67 1.48 6.10
N ASP A 93 -7.69 0.67 6.48
CA ASP A 93 -6.85 0.87 7.66
C ASP A 93 -5.80 1.96 7.47
N VAL A 94 -5.21 2.37 8.58
CA VAL A 94 -4.09 3.32 8.60
C VAL A 94 -3.09 2.90 9.68
N VAL A 95 -1.81 3.28 9.50
CA VAL A 95 -0.77 3.06 10.51
C VAL A 95 -0.97 3.88 11.81
N PRO A 96 -0.38 3.43 12.94
CA PRO A 96 -0.36 4.17 14.20
C PRO A 96 0.18 5.62 14.10
N VAL A 97 -0.13 6.40 15.15
CA VAL A 97 0.33 7.79 15.28
C VAL A 97 0.91 8.04 16.67
N TYR A 98 1.95 8.86 16.73
CA TYR A 98 2.47 9.44 17.97
C TYR A 98 1.88 10.85 18.11
N GLN A 99 0.72 10.96 18.78
CA GLN A 99 -0.10 12.16 18.81
C GLN A 99 0.65 13.42 19.31
N GLU A 100 1.64 13.24 20.18
CA GLU A 100 2.53 14.28 20.71
C GLU A 100 3.39 14.99 19.64
N HIS A 101 3.59 14.36 18.47
CA HIS A 101 4.35 14.91 17.35
C HIS A 101 3.46 15.56 16.28
N TRP A 102 2.14 15.49 16.45
CA TRP A 102 1.19 16.13 15.53
C TRP A 102 0.82 17.54 15.98
N LYS A 103 0.74 18.46 15.02
CA LYS A 103 0.29 19.85 15.20
C LYS A 103 -1.18 19.94 15.61
N CYS A 104 -1.98 18.93 15.31
CA CYS A 104 -3.39 18.80 15.68
C CYS A 104 -3.74 17.32 15.91
N ASP A 105 -4.96 17.03 16.39
CA ASP A 105 -5.41 15.63 16.50
C ASP A 105 -5.36 14.96 15.12
N ALA A 106 -4.66 13.82 15.03
CA ALA A 106 -4.36 13.13 13.77
C ALA A 106 -5.59 12.57 13.05
N PHE A 107 -6.74 12.56 13.72
CA PHE A 107 -8.02 12.11 13.20
C PHE A 107 -9.08 13.21 13.24
N SER A 108 -8.71 14.47 13.50
CA SER A 108 -9.66 15.59 13.47
C SER A 108 -10.07 15.98 12.04
N ALA A 109 -9.22 15.64 11.05
CA ALA A 109 -9.30 16.17 9.69
C ALA A 109 -9.38 17.71 9.70
N MET A 110 -8.49 18.34 10.46
CA MET A 110 -8.38 19.80 10.53
C MET A 110 -7.88 20.32 9.18
N LYS A 111 -8.56 21.33 8.64
CA LYS A 111 -8.15 22.02 7.41
C LYS A 111 -7.61 23.40 7.78
N ASP A 112 -6.38 23.70 7.40
CA ASP A 112 -5.77 25.03 7.64
C ASP A 112 -6.29 26.08 6.64
N ALA A 113 -5.79 27.32 6.77
CA ALA A 113 -6.18 28.43 5.90
C ALA A 113 -5.65 28.28 4.47
N GLU A 114 -4.58 27.51 4.28
CA GLU A 114 -3.95 27.19 3.01
C GLU A 114 -4.63 26.01 2.29
N GLY A 115 -5.62 25.37 2.93
CA GLY A 115 -6.40 24.27 2.39
C GLY A 115 -5.76 22.90 2.59
N ASN A 116 -4.72 22.77 3.43
CA ASN A 116 -4.13 21.49 3.80
C ASN A 116 -5.00 20.78 4.83
N ILE A 117 -5.40 19.55 4.52
CA ILE A 117 -6.22 18.72 5.39
C ILE A 117 -5.30 17.77 6.14
N PHE A 118 -5.05 18.05 7.41
CA PHE A 118 -4.19 17.23 8.27
C PHE A 118 -4.99 16.07 8.86
N ALA A 119 -4.57 14.85 8.50
CA ALA A 119 -5.05 13.63 9.12
C ALA A 119 -4.19 12.44 8.67
N ARG A 120 -4.09 11.43 9.53
CA ARG A 120 -3.59 10.12 9.16
C ARG A 120 -4.49 9.51 8.09
N GLY A 121 -3.88 9.07 7.00
CA GLY A 121 -4.52 8.53 5.80
C GLY A 121 -5.01 9.56 4.79
N SER A 122 -4.62 10.83 4.95
CA SER A 122 -4.90 11.88 3.97
C SER A 122 -4.14 11.71 2.65
N GLN A 123 -3.00 11.02 2.65
CA GLN A 123 -2.27 10.53 1.48
C GLN A 123 -2.39 9.02 1.30
N ASP A 124 -2.54 8.25 2.39
CA ASP A 124 -2.46 6.78 2.38
C ASP A 124 -3.65 6.07 3.08
N MET A 125 -4.65 5.60 2.35
CA MET A 125 -5.03 6.03 1.01
C MET A 125 -6.50 6.48 0.96
N LYS A 126 -7.01 7.01 2.08
CA LYS A 126 -8.41 7.45 2.19
C LYS A 126 -8.76 8.54 1.18
N CYS A 127 -7.78 9.31 0.71
CA CYS A 127 -7.98 10.26 -0.38
C CYS A 127 -8.39 9.55 -1.68
N VAL A 128 -7.66 8.51 -2.09
CA VAL A 128 -7.93 7.72 -3.31
C VAL A 128 -9.31 7.05 -3.21
N THR A 129 -9.64 6.48 -2.04
CA THR A 129 -10.98 5.92 -1.75
C THR A 129 -12.09 6.92 -2.09
N ILE A 130 -12.00 8.14 -1.55
CA ILE A 130 -13.03 9.16 -1.73
C ILE A 130 -12.99 9.73 -3.15
N GLN A 131 -11.81 9.84 -3.77
CA GLN A 131 -11.69 10.27 -5.16
C GLN A 131 -12.39 9.30 -6.13
N TYR A 132 -12.25 7.98 -5.94
CA TYR A 132 -12.99 6.98 -6.70
C TYR A 132 -14.50 7.13 -6.52
N ILE A 133 -14.96 7.22 -5.26
CA ILE A 133 -16.37 7.39 -4.92
C ILE A 133 -16.95 8.64 -5.60
N GLN A 134 -16.24 9.76 -5.55
CA GLN A 134 -16.70 11.03 -6.12
C GLN A 134 -16.65 11.05 -7.64
N ALA A 135 -15.63 10.44 -8.27
CA ALA A 135 -15.57 10.32 -9.72
C ALA A 135 -16.75 9.49 -10.24
N VAL A 136 -17.06 8.37 -9.59
CA VAL A 136 -18.23 7.54 -9.92
C VAL A 136 -19.53 8.33 -9.71
N ARG A 137 -19.65 9.07 -8.59
CA ARG A 137 -20.82 9.93 -8.32
C ARG A 137 -21.07 10.93 -9.45
N ARG A 138 -20.02 11.64 -9.90
CA ARG A 138 -20.12 12.66 -10.94
C ARG A 138 -20.45 12.05 -12.30
N LEU A 139 -19.81 10.94 -12.68
CA LEU A 139 -20.13 10.22 -13.91
C LEU A 139 -21.57 9.70 -13.93
N LYS A 140 -22.08 9.18 -12.81
CA LYS A 140 -23.49 8.77 -12.68
C LYS A 140 -24.44 9.95 -12.80
N ALA A 141 -24.14 11.09 -12.15
CA ALA A 141 -24.95 12.30 -12.25
C ALA A 141 -25.00 12.87 -13.67
N GLN A 142 -23.95 12.65 -14.48
CA GLN A 142 -23.90 13.00 -15.91
C GLN A 142 -24.67 12.00 -16.80
N GLY A 143 -25.23 10.92 -16.23
CA GLY A 143 -25.95 9.88 -16.97
C GLY A 143 -25.04 8.93 -17.76
N TRP A 144 -23.72 8.99 -17.54
CA TRP A 144 -22.77 8.10 -18.21
C TRP A 144 -22.91 6.66 -17.68
N LYS A 145 -22.65 5.66 -18.54
CA LYS A 145 -22.68 4.24 -18.19
C LYS A 145 -21.41 3.56 -18.71
N PRO A 146 -20.69 2.79 -17.87
CA PRO A 146 -19.47 2.13 -18.30
C PRO A 146 -19.77 0.97 -19.24
N THR A 147 -18.85 0.67 -20.17
CA THR A 147 -19.00 -0.49 -21.05
C THR A 147 -18.69 -1.78 -20.28
N ARG A 148 -17.55 -1.81 -19.60
CA ARG A 148 -17.16 -2.87 -18.66
C ARG A 148 -17.72 -2.61 -17.26
N THR A 149 -17.94 -3.66 -16.47
CA THR A 149 -18.30 -3.50 -15.05
C THR A 149 -17.17 -2.82 -14.28
N VAL A 150 -17.52 -1.94 -13.34
CA VAL A 150 -16.56 -1.33 -12.40
C VAL A 150 -16.85 -1.83 -10.99
N HIS A 151 -15.82 -2.29 -10.30
CA HIS A 151 -15.87 -2.63 -8.87
C HIS A 151 -15.05 -1.62 -8.08
N LEU A 152 -15.64 -1.03 -7.04
CA LEU A 152 -14.89 -0.32 -6.01
C LEU A 152 -14.73 -1.30 -4.85
N MET A 153 -13.49 -1.64 -4.51
CA MET A 153 -13.17 -2.61 -3.48
C MET A 153 -12.38 -1.96 -2.36
N PHE A 154 -12.83 -2.20 -1.13
CA PHE A 154 -12.29 -1.63 0.09
C PHE A 154 -11.80 -2.78 0.96
N VAL A 155 -10.49 -2.82 1.20
CA VAL A 155 -9.78 -3.96 1.79
C VAL A 155 -9.27 -3.59 3.18
N PRO A 156 -9.32 -4.50 4.16
CA PRO A 156 -8.63 -4.32 5.43
C PRO A 156 -7.22 -4.92 5.39
N ASP A 157 -6.40 -4.55 6.36
CA ASP A 157 -5.15 -5.24 6.75
C ASP A 157 -3.94 -4.92 5.86
N GLU A 158 -4.05 -3.99 4.89
CA GLU A 158 -2.96 -3.64 3.97
C GLU A 158 -1.71 -3.16 4.74
N GLU A 159 -1.91 -2.24 5.69
CA GLU A 159 -0.85 -1.54 6.43
C GLU A 159 -0.04 -2.46 7.38
N VAL A 160 -0.51 -3.71 7.55
CA VAL A 160 0.17 -4.76 8.32
C VAL A 160 0.56 -5.97 7.47
N GLY A 161 0.52 -5.82 6.14
CA GLY A 161 1.03 -6.79 5.16
C GLY A 161 -0.02 -7.43 4.25
N GLY A 162 -1.31 -7.10 4.40
CA GLY A 162 -2.40 -7.58 3.54
C GLY A 162 -2.70 -9.09 3.63
N HIS A 163 -2.02 -9.81 4.52
CA HIS A 163 -2.12 -11.27 4.65
C HIS A 163 -3.53 -11.74 5.02
N LYS A 164 -4.19 -11.05 5.97
CA LYS A 164 -5.57 -11.35 6.37
C LYS A 164 -6.61 -10.53 5.59
N GLY A 165 -6.17 -9.82 4.56
CA GLY A 165 -6.96 -8.99 3.67
C GLY A 165 -6.91 -9.53 2.24
N MET A 166 -6.25 -8.78 1.35
CA MET A 166 -6.16 -9.09 -0.07
C MET A 166 -5.56 -10.47 -0.36
N GLU A 167 -4.49 -10.89 0.33
CA GLU A 167 -3.85 -12.18 0.05
C GLU A 167 -4.84 -13.35 0.23
N THR A 168 -5.62 -13.29 1.31
CA THR A 168 -6.68 -14.27 1.54
C THR A 168 -7.79 -14.10 0.50
N PHE A 169 -8.17 -12.87 0.17
CA PHE A 169 -9.28 -12.60 -0.74
C PHE A 169 -9.03 -13.02 -2.19
N VAL A 170 -7.82 -12.86 -2.74
CA VAL A 170 -7.52 -13.25 -4.14
C VAL A 170 -7.71 -14.75 -4.39
N THR A 171 -7.63 -15.56 -3.35
CA THR A 171 -7.91 -17.01 -3.39
C THR A 171 -9.38 -17.36 -3.15
N HIS A 172 -10.19 -16.40 -2.69
CA HIS A 172 -11.59 -16.61 -2.35
C HIS A 172 -12.48 -16.71 -3.62
N PRO A 173 -13.51 -17.58 -3.67
CA PRO A 173 -14.37 -17.74 -4.85
C PRO A 173 -15.09 -16.46 -5.30
N GLU A 174 -15.41 -15.56 -4.37
CA GLU A 174 -16.02 -14.27 -4.74
C GLU A 174 -15.08 -13.36 -5.52
N PHE A 175 -13.76 -13.42 -5.31
CA PHE A 175 -12.80 -12.64 -6.10
C PHE A 175 -12.84 -13.07 -7.58
N GLN A 176 -12.87 -14.38 -7.83
CA GLN A 176 -12.97 -14.92 -9.19
C GLN A 176 -14.27 -14.47 -9.91
N LYS A 177 -15.37 -14.34 -9.17
CA LYS A 177 -16.66 -13.85 -9.71
C LYS A 177 -16.64 -12.38 -10.11
N LEU A 178 -15.66 -11.59 -9.66
CA LEU A 178 -15.50 -10.20 -10.09
C LEU A 178 -15.05 -10.11 -11.56
N ASN A 179 -14.47 -11.18 -12.13
CA ASN A 179 -14.04 -11.22 -13.53
C ASN A 179 -13.10 -10.05 -13.90
N ILE A 180 -12.15 -9.73 -13.02
CA ILE A 180 -11.28 -8.56 -13.17
C ILE A 180 -10.29 -8.76 -14.32
N GLY A 181 -10.16 -7.72 -15.16
CA GLY A 181 -9.16 -7.65 -16.22
C GLY A 181 -8.06 -6.64 -15.96
N PHE A 182 -8.32 -5.62 -15.14
CA PHE A 182 -7.35 -4.60 -14.76
C PHE A 182 -7.72 -3.96 -13.43
N ALA A 183 -6.71 -3.60 -12.63
CA ALA A 183 -6.88 -2.93 -11.35
C ALA A 183 -6.09 -1.62 -11.25
N LEU A 184 -6.69 -0.62 -10.62
CA LEU A 184 -6.00 0.51 -10.04
C LEU A 184 -5.93 0.34 -8.52
N ASP A 185 -4.86 0.83 -7.94
CA ASP A 185 -4.55 0.79 -6.51
C ASP A 185 -3.82 2.07 -6.08
N GLU A 186 -3.44 2.21 -4.82
CA GLU A 186 -2.66 3.37 -4.38
C GLU A 186 -1.32 3.55 -5.09
N GLY A 187 -0.94 4.81 -5.26
CA GLY A 187 0.44 5.21 -5.49
C GLY A 187 0.91 6.17 -4.40
N LEU A 188 2.05 6.81 -4.66
CA LEU A 188 2.68 7.79 -3.79
C LEU A 188 2.48 9.22 -4.32
N ALA A 189 2.58 10.18 -3.41
CA ALA A 189 2.77 11.57 -3.80
C ALA A 189 4.11 11.76 -4.54
N ASN A 190 4.17 12.77 -5.39
CA ASN A 190 5.38 13.20 -6.07
C ASN A 190 5.66 14.67 -5.71
N PRO A 191 6.82 15.02 -5.13
CA PRO A 191 7.16 16.40 -4.81
C PRO A 191 7.36 17.30 -6.03
N GLY A 192 7.65 16.71 -7.20
CA GLY A 192 7.83 17.40 -8.47
C GLY A 192 6.53 17.56 -9.26
N GLU A 193 6.65 17.91 -10.54
CA GLU A 193 5.47 18.13 -11.40
C GLU A 193 4.86 16.84 -11.96
N ALA A 194 5.63 15.76 -12.00
CA ALA A 194 5.22 14.47 -12.52
C ALA A 194 4.24 13.75 -11.58
N PHE A 195 3.58 12.73 -12.12
CA PHE A 195 2.78 11.78 -11.37
C PHE A 195 3.44 10.41 -11.46
N THR A 196 3.77 9.84 -10.31
CA THR A 196 4.41 8.52 -10.26
C THR A 196 3.39 7.42 -10.46
N VAL A 197 3.75 6.42 -11.27
CA VAL A 197 2.93 5.29 -11.66
C VAL A 197 3.71 4.02 -11.37
N PHE A 198 3.11 3.12 -10.59
CA PHE A 198 3.78 1.93 -10.10
C PHE A 198 3.25 0.68 -10.77
N TYR A 199 4.12 0.00 -11.50
CA TYR A 199 3.76 -1.17 -12.30
C TYR A 199 4.24 -2.50 -11.70
N GLY A 200 4.93 -2.43 -10.56
CA GLY A 200 5.38 -3.56 -9.75
C GLY A 200 5.93 -3.05 -8.43
N GLU A 201 6.21 -3.92 -7.47
CA GLU A 201 6.87 -3.56 -6.21
C GLU A 201 8.13 -4.37 -5.95
N ARG A 202 8.91 -3.92 -4.96
CA ARG A 202 9.99 -4.71 -4.40
C ARG A 202 9.44 -5.81 -3.50
N ASN A 203 10.13 -6.95 -3.52
CA ASN A 203 9.86 -8.08 -2.67
C ASN A 203 10.47 -7.85 -1.28
N PRO A 204 9.66 -7.80 -0.21
CA PRO A 204 10.15 -7.73 1.17
C PRO A 204 10.57 -9.11 1.67
N TRP A 205 11.85 -9.27 1.97
CA TRP A 205 12.39 -10.43 2.69
C TRP A 205 12.91 -9.99 4.04
N TRP A 206 12.29 -10.49 5.10
CA TRP A 206 12.74 -10.29 6.47
C TRP A 206 13.38 -11.57 6.95
N ILE A 207 14.70 -11.54 7.12
CA ILE A 207 15.51 -12.71 7.43
C ILE A 207 16.15 -12.56 8.80
N THR A 208 16.16 -13.64 9.58
CA THR A 208 16.97 -13.78 10.78
C THR A 208 17.99 -14.89 10.55
N VAL A 209 19.28 -14.57 10.72
CA VAL A 209 20.38 -15.53 10.66
C VAL A 209 20.82 -15.84 12.09
N ARG A 210 20.82 -17.14 12.43
CA ARG A 210 21.27 -17.65 13.73
C ARG A 210 22.68 -18.18 13.62
N CYS A 211 23.54 -17.72 14.51
CA CYS A 211 24.96 -18.07 14.56
C CYS A 211 25.30 -18.77 15.89
N PRO A 212 25.16 -20.10 15.98
CA PRO A 212 25.66 -20.87 17.12
C PRO A 212 27.19 -20.84 17.20
N GLY A 213 27.74 -21.03 18.38
CA GLY A 213 29.19 -21.16 18.55
C GLY A 213 29.61 -21.63 19.93
N SER A 214 30.91 -21.84 20.10
CA SER A 214 31.49 -22.35 21.33
C SER A 214 31.43 -21.29 22.45
N PRO A 215 30.74 -21.55 23.58
CA PRO A 215 30.76 -20.66 24.73
C PRO A 215 32.05 -20.82 25.54
N GLY A 216 32.33 -19.87 26.43
CA GLY A 216 33.49 -19.93 27.32
C GLY A 216 33.71 -18.67 28.14
N HIS A 217 34.77 -18.66 28.95
CA HIS A 217 35.15 -17.48 29.71
C HIS A 217 35.86 -16.48 28.79
N GLY A 218 35.48 -15.20 28.84
CA GLY A 218 36.00 -14.15 27.96
C GLY A 218 37.50 -13.85 28.08
N SER A 219 38.20 -14.49 29.02
CA SER A 219 39.66 -14.43 29.17
C SER A 219 40.41 -15.52 28.37
N ARG A 220 39.70 -16.32 27.58
CA ARG A 220 40.26 -17.41 26.76
C ARG A 220 40.06 -17.13 25.27
N PHE A 221 40.99 -17.60 24.45
CA PHE A 221 40.85 -17.64 23.00
C PHE A 221 40.06 -18.88 22.59
N VAL A 222 38.74 -18.83 22.77
CA VAL A 222 37.85 -19.88 22.27
C VAL A 222 37.69 -19.70 20.77
N GLU A 223 37.79 -20.79 20.02
CA GLU A 223 37.58 -20.82 18.56
C GLU A 223 36.12 -21.17 18.21
N ASN A 224 35.72 -20.88 16.98
CA ASN A 224 34.38 -21.19 16.46
C ASN A 224 33.28 -20.49 17.28
N THR A 225 33.50 -19.21 17.61
CA THR A 225 32.57 -18.44 18.45
C THR A 225 31.40 -17.90 17.64
N ALA A 226 30.25 -17.72 18.31
CA ALA A 226 29.07 -17.14 17.68
C ALA A 226 29.36 -15.74 17.06
N ALA A 227 30.19 -14.95 17.74
CA ALA A 227 30.57 -13.60 17.29
C ALA A 227 31.42 -13.59 16.01
N GLU A 228 32.33 -14.57 15.83
CA GLU A 228 33.13 -14.68 14.60
C GLU A 228 32.26 -14.97 13.38
N LYS A 229 31.31 -15.89 13.53
CA LYS A 229 30.36 -16.24 12.46
C LYS A 229 29.42 -15.08 12.15
N LEU A 230 28.86 -14.45 13.21
CA LEU A 230 28.01 -13.29 13.08
C LEU A 230 28.70 -12.14 12.33
N ARG A 231 29.97 -11.87 12.65
CA ARG A 231 30.78 -10.86 11.95
C ARG A 231 30.86 -11.17 10.45
N GLN A 232 31.08 -12.43 10.08
CA GLN A 232 31.18 -12.81 8.68
C GLN A 232 29.85 -12.68 7.92
N VAL A 233 28.74 -13.05 8.56
CA VAL A 233 27.39 -12.82 8.03
C VAL A 233 27.14 -11.33 7.83
N ILE A 234 27.37 -10.50 8.86
CA ILE A 234 27.17 -9.05 8.80
C ILE A 234 27.99 -8.44 7.66
N ASN A 235 29.26 -8.80 7.55
CA ASN A 235 30.12 -8.30 6.47
C ASN A 235 29.57 -8.67 5.10
N SER A 236 29.12 -9.91 4.89
CA SER A 236 28.61 -10.35 3.59
C SER A 236 27.36 -9.58 3.15
N PHE A 237 26.41 -9.38 4.08
CA PHE A 237 25.18 -8.61 3.80
C PHE A 237 25.47 -7.12 3.59
N LEU A 238 26.35 -6.52 4.39
CA LEU A 238 26.68 -5.09 4.28
C LEU A 238 27.60 -4.78 3.09
N ASP A 239 28.48 -5.69 2.71
CA ASP A 239 29.28 -5.56 1.48
C ASP A 239 28.37 -5.61 0.24
N PHE A 240 27.36 -6.49 0.24
CA PHE A 240 26.35 -6.51 -0.81
C PHE A 240 25.53 -5.21 -0.85
N ARG A 241 25.12 -4.70 0.31
CA ARG A 241 24.44 -3.39 0.43
C ARG A 241 25.25 -2.26 -0.21
N GLU A 242 26.54 -2.17 0.09
CA GLU A 242 27.38 -1.11 -0.47
C GLU A 242 27.55 -1.25 -2.00
N LYS A 243 27.56 -2.48 -2.54
CA LYS A 243 27.53 -2.72 -3.99
C LYS A 243 26.24 -2.20 -4.62
N GLU A 244 25.08 -2.48 -4.00
CA GLU A 244 23.78 -2.01 -4.50
C GLU A 244 23.63 -0.49 -4.38
N LYS A 245 24.13 0.10 -3.29
CA LYS A 245 24.22 1.55 -3.12
C LYS A 245 25.12 2.19 -4.19
N HIS A 246 26.25 1.56 -4.51
CA HIS A 246 27.08 2.01 -5.62
C HIS A 246 26.33 1.92 -6.94
N ARG A 247 25.65 0.80 -7.21
CA ARG A 247 24.82 0.59 -8.43
C ARG A 247 23.77 1.68 -8.60
N LEU A 248 23.06 2.04 -7.54
CA LEU A 248 22.09 3.15 -7.54
C LEU A 248 22.73 4.46 -8.02
N ASN A 249 23.98 4.72 -7.63
CA ASN A 249 24.70 5.94 -7.99
C ASN A 249 25.41 5.86 -9.37
N THR A 250 25.35 4.73 -10.08
CA THR A 250 26.04 4.58 -11.38
C THR A 250 25.26 5.16 -12.57
N SER A 251 23.96 5.41 -12.43
CA SER A 251 23.12 5.97 -13.49
C SER A 251 22.04 6.85 -12.90
N GLU A 252 21.80 8.01 -13.49
CA GLU A 252 20.66 8.88 -13.14
C GLU A 252 19.31 8.22 -13.44
N CYS A 253 19.29 7.14 -14.24
CA CYS A 253 18.07 6.41 -14.56
C CYS A 253 17.67 5.38 -13.49
N PHE A 254 18.58 5.02 -12.57
CA PHE A 254 18.22 4.11 -11.49
C PHE A 254 17.52 4.87 -10.38
N THR A 255 16.32 4.39 -10.07
CA THR A 255 15.59 4.78 -8.87
C THR A 255 15.89 3.79 -7.75
N LEU A 256 15.46 4.12 -6.53
CA LEU A 256 15.55 3.18 -5.42
C LEU A 256 14.82 1.86 -5.76
N GLY A 257 13.73 1.93 -6.54
CA GLY A 257 12.94 0.82 -7.06
C GLY A 257 13.74 -0.25 -7.81
N ASP A 258 14.90 0.13 -8.36
CA ASP A 258 15.70 -0.70 -9.25
C ASP A 258 16.86 -1.44 -8.57
N VAL A 259 17.08 -1.22 -7.27
CA VAL A 259 18.19 -1.81 -6.49
C VAL A 259 17.70 -2.56 -5.27
N THR A 260 18.51 -3.51 -4.81
CA THR A 260 18.23 -4.25 -3.57
C THR A 260 18.73 -3.44 -2.39
N THR A 261 17.85 -3.04 -1.48
CA THR A 261 18.28 -2.47 -0.20
C THR A 261 18.40 -3.58 0.84
N VAL A 262 19.42 -3.50 1.68
CA VAL A 262 19.63 -4.40 2.82
C VAL A 262 19.91 -3.53 4.03
N ASN A 263 19.14 -3.70 5.11
CA ASN A 263 19.37 -2.98 6.37
C ASN A 263 19.36 -3.96 7.53
N MET A 264 20.36 -3.88 8.40
CA MET A 264 20.42 -4.67 9.64
C MET A 264 19.46 -4.06 10.66
N THR A 265 18.45 -4.81 11.09
CA THR A 265 17.34 -4.29 11.91
C THR A 265 17.39 -4.76 13.36
N MET A 266 17.97 -5.93 13.64
CA MET A 266 18.10 -6.47 15.00
C MET A 266 19.39 -7.25 15.17
N VAL A 267 19.98 -7.18 16.36
CA VAL A 267 21.10 -8.03 16.80
C VAL A 267 20.85 -8.48 18.23
N LYS A 268 21.02 -9.78 18.53
CA LYS A 268 20.80 -10.36 19.86
C LYS A 268 21.92 -11.36 20.20
N GLY A 269 22.28 -11.45 21.48
CA GLY A 269 23.22 -12.45 21.97
C GLY A 269 24.01 -12.00 23.20
N GLY A 270 24.50 -12.98 23.97
CA GLY A 270 25.26 -12.76 25.20
C GLY A 270 24.39 -12.58 26.45
N VAL A 271 24.97 -12.91 27.61
CA VAL A 271 24.28 -12.90 28.91
C VAL A 271 25.07 -12.21 30.03
N ALA A 272 26.38 -12.06 29.88
CA ALA A 272 27.27 -11.43 30.86
C ALA A 272 28.57 -10.96 30.20
N TYR A 273 29.24 -9.96 30.81
CA TYR A 273 30.47 -9.36 30.26
C TYR A 273 31.63 -10.34 30.06
N ASN A 274 31.73 -11.38 30.88
CA ASN A 274 32.84 -12.33 30.87
C ASN A 274 32.46 -13.70 30.31
N VAL A 275 31.31 -13.82 29.62
CA VAL A 275 30.83 -15.07 29.04
C VAL A 275 30.72 -14.91 27.52
N ILE A 276 31.47 -15.73 26.78
CA ILE A 276 31.37 -15.84 25.32
C ILE A 276 30.01 -16.47 24.99
N PRO A 277 29.18 -15.84 24.13
CA PRO A 277 27.85 -16.34 23.80
C PRO A 277 27.90 -17.70 23.10
N ALA A 278 26.96 -18.58 23.46
CA ALA A 278 26.73 -19.84 22.74
C ALA A 278 25.98 -19.63 21.41
N GLU A 279 25.30 -18.49 21.27
CA GLU A 279 24.53 -18.12 20.08
C GLU A 279 24.44 -16.60 19.97
N MET A 280 24.40 -16.11 18.73
CA MET A 280 24.03 -14.74 18.40
C MET A 280 23.17 -14.73 17.14
N ASP A 281 22.19 -13.83 17.11
CA ASP A 281 21.26 -13.66 15.99
C ASP A 281 21.41 -12.27 15.39
N VAL A 282 21.25 -12.17 14.08
CA VAL A 282 21.13 -10.91 13.34
C VAL A 282 19.96 -10.97 12.38
N SER A 283 19.21 -9.88 12.27
CA SER A 283 18.10 -9.77 11.31
C SER A 283 18.32 -8.66 10.31
N PHE A 284 17.82 -8.87 9.09
CA PHE A 284 17.89 -7.90 8.00
C PHE A 284 16.51 -7.71 7.35
N ASP A 285 16.19 -6.47 6.98
CA ASP A 285 15.13 -6.14 6.00
C ASP A 285 15.77 -5.99 4.62
N LEU A 286 15.35 -6.82 3.67
CA LEU A 286 15.73 -6.77 2.28
C LEU A 286 14.53 -6.35 1.42
N ARG A 287 14.73 -5.36 0.53
CA ARG A 287 13.74 -4.97 -0.49
C ARG A 287 14.33 -5.23 -1.87
N ILE A 288 13.82 -6.25 -2.56
CA ILE A 288 14.44 -6.81 -3.75
C ILE A 288 13.61 -6.46 -5.00
N PRO A 289 14.20 -5.83 -6.04
CA PRO A 289 13.47 -5.47 -7.25
C PRO A 289 13.02 -6.71 -8.05
N PRO A 290 11.95 -6.61 -8.86
CA PRO A 290 11.44 -7.72 -9.66
C PRO A 290 12.43 -8.18 -10.74
N THR A 291 13.47 -7.40 -11.03
CA THR A 291 14.53 -7.73 -12.00
C THR A 291 15.60 -8.69 -11.44
N VAL A 292 15.67 -8.90 -10.13
CA VAL A 292 16.63 -9.80 -9.49
C VAL A 292 16.10 -11.22 -9.46
N ASN A 293 16.87 -12.22 -9.88
CA ASN A 293 16.47 -13.62 -9.75
C ASN A 293 16.44 -14.04 -8.26
N LEU A 294 15.24 -14.19 -7.70
CA LEU A 294 15.06 -14.47 -6.27
C LEU A 294 15.66 -15.82 -5.86
N GLN A 295 15.55 -16.86 -6.69
CA GLN A 295 16.11 -18.17 -6.37
C GLN A 295 17.64 -18.12 -6.31
N GLU A 296 18.29 -17.38 -7.20
CA GLU A 296 19.74 -17.21 -7.18
C GLU A 296 20.20 -16.34 -6.02
N PHE A 297 19.44 -15.29 -5.68
CA PHE A 297 19.73 -14.45 -4.53
C PHE A 297 19.61 -15.22 -3.20
N GLU A 298 18.61 -16.09 -3.06
CA GLU A 298 18.52 -16.97 -1.88
C GLU A 298 19.69 -17.96 -1.80
N LYS A 299 20.13 -18.52 -2.93
CA LYS A 299 21.34 -19.37 -2.94
C LYS A 299 22.58 -18.60 -2.51
N GLN A 300 22.71 -17.34 -2.91
CA GLN A 300 23.79 -16.46 -2.47
C GLN A 300 23.75 -16.25 -0.94
N ILE A 301 22.57 -15.96 -0.37
CA ILE A 301 22.40 -15.85 1.10
C ILE A 301 22.78 -17.16 1.79
N LYS A 302 22.33 -18.30 1.26
CA LYS A 302 22.67 -19.62 1.77
C LYS A 302 24.18 -19.87 1.75
N GLN A 303 24.86 -19.42 0.69
CA GLN A 303 26.32 -19.53 0.61
C GLN A 303 27.01 -18.64 1.65
N TRP A 304 26.57 -17.39 1.83
CA TRP A 304 27.11 -16.51 2.88
C TRP A 304 26.97 -17.11 4.28
N CYS A 305 25.83 -17.74 4.58
CA CYS A 305 25.63 -18.43 5.85
C CYS A 305 26.58 -19.62 5.99
N LYS A 306 26.69 -20.45 4.94
CA LYS A 306 27.59 -21.60 4.94
C LYS A 306 29.06 -21.21 5.11
N ASP A 307 29.49 -20.13 4.46
CA ASP A 307 30.86 -19.63 4.58
C ASP A 307 31.18 -19.17 6.02
N ALA A 308 30.18 -18.70 6.76
CA ALA A 308 30.30 -18.32 8.16
C ALA A 308 30.37 -19.53 9.11
N GLY A 309 29.76 -20.67 8.74
CA GLY A 309 29.86 -21.93 9.48
C GLY A 309 28.78 -22.94 9.08
N ASP A 310 29.10 -24.23 9.17
CA ASP A 310 28.19 -25.32 8.77
C ASP A 310 26.90 -25.40 9.61
N ASP A 311 26.90 -24.83 10.82
CA ASP A 311 25.79 -24.74 11.77
C ASP A 311 25.06 -23.39 11.75
N VAL A 312 25.48 -22.46 10.89
CA VAL A 312 24.78 -21.19 10.70
C VAL A 312 23.50 -21.44 9.88
N THR A 313 22.38 -21.00 10.43
CA THR A 313 21.06 -21.19 9.81
C THR A 313 20.35 -19.86 9.62
N TYR A 314 19.34 -19.84 8.77
CA TYR A 314 18.50 -18.66 8.61
C TYR A 314 17.04 -19.06 8.45
N GLU A 315 16.16 -18.15 8.84
CA GLU A 315 14.72 -18.25 8.62
C GLU A 315 14.17 -16.93 8.11
N PHE A 316 13.07 -17.01 7.37
CA PHE A 316 12.35 -15.82 6.92
C PHE A 316 11.10 -15.63 7.79
N ALA A 317 10.99 -14.46 8.41
CA ALA A 317 9.73 -14.00 9.02
C ALA A 317 8.73 -13.59 7.94
N GLN A 318 9.22 -13.07 6.82
CA GLN A 318 8.44 -12.72 5.64
C GLN A 318 9.28 -13.00 4.39
N LYS A 319 8.67 -13.66 3.39
CA LYS A 319 9.32 -13.98 2.12
C LYS A 319 8.30 -14.00 0.99
N HIS A 320 8.39 -13.02 0.10
CA HIS A 320 7.59 -12.98 -1.12
C HIS A 320 8.41 -13.44 -2.32
N MET A 321 7.82 -14.30 -3.16
CA MET A 321 8.51 -14.88 -4.33
C MET A 321 7.93 -14.42 -5.67
N ASN A 322 6.83 -13.68 -5.66
CA ASN A 322 6.21 -13.23 -6.90
C ASN A 322 6.94 -11.99 -7.45
N GLN A 323 7.19 -11.98 -8.76
CA GLN A 323 7.86 -10.88 -9.45
C GLN A 323 7.05 -10.37 -10.64
N ASN A 324 5.74 -10.66 -10.66
CA ASN A 324 4.87 -10.22 -11.73
C ASN A 324 4.78 -8.70 -11.71
N VAL A 325 5.00 -8.11 -12.87
CA VAL A 325 4.83 -6.69 -13.14
C VAL A 325 3.76 -6.51 -14.19
N THR A 326 3.05 -5.39 -14.12
CA THR A 326 2.12 -4.97 -15.17
C THR A 326 2.91 -4.40 -16.34
N SER A 327 2.53 -4.77 -17.56
CA SER A 327 3.12 -4.18 -18.75
C SER A 327 2.83 -2.68 -18.81
N THR A 328 3.85 -1.89 -19.10
CA THR A 328 3.72 -0.45 -19.41
C THR A 328 4.13 -0.16 -20.86
N ALA A 329 4.03 -1.16 -21.73
CA ALA A 329 4.30 -1.02 -23.15
C ALA A 329 3.11 -0.35 -23.85
N GLU A 330 3.35 0.49 -24.86
CA GLU A 330 2.29 1.27 -25.53
C GLU A 330 1.30 0.39 -26.33
N ASP A 331 1.66 -0.86 -26.61
CA ASP A 331 0.81 -1.88 -27.25
C ASP A 331 -0.02 -2.69 -26.24
N ASP A 332 0.23 -2.56 -24.93
CA ASP A 332 -0.66 -3.08 -23.90
C ASP A 332 -1.94 -2.22 -23.85
N PRO A 333 -3.13 -2.81 -24.04
CA PRO A 333 -4.36 -2.04 -24.20
C PRO A 333 -4.79 -1.31 -22.92
N TRP A 334 -4.48 -1.85 -21.73
CA TRP A 334 -4.80 -1.21 -20.46
C TRP A 334 -3.86 -0.04 -20.19
N TRP A 335 -2.56 -0.25 -20.37
CA TRP A 335 -1.56 0.82 -20.26
C TRP A 335 -1.80 1.93 -21.28
N SER A 336 -2.11 1.58 -22.53
CA SER A 336 -2.38 2.55 -23.59
C SER A 336 -3.59 3.43 -23.24
N ALA A 337 -4.68 2.84 -22.74
CA ALA A 337 -5.84 3.59 -22.28
C ALA A 337 -5.55 4.50 -21.08
N PHE A 338 -4.85 3.97 -20.07
CA PHE A 338 -4.43 4.73 -18.88
C PHE A 338 -3.52 5.92 -19.27
N SER A 339 -2.42 5.63 -19.96
CA SER A 339 -1.40 6.63 -20.30
C SER A 339 -1.94 7.67 -21.28
N THR A 340 -2.80 7.30 -22.24
CA THR A 340 -3.45 8.24 -23.16
C THR A 340 -4.41 9.18 -22.41
N ALA A 341 -5.17 8.66 -21.45
CA ALA A 341 -6.04 9.49 -20.62
C ALA A 341 -5.24 10.50 -19.78
N CYS A 342 -4.14 10.07 -19.16
CA CYS A 342 -3.21 10.97 -18.46
C CYS A 342 -2.58 12.02 -19.40
N LYS A 343 -2.11 11.61 -20.59
CA LYS A 343 -1.57 12.53 -21.62
C LYS A 343 -2.61 13.59 -22.01
N SER A 344 -3.89 13.21 -22.12
CA SER A 344 -4.98 14.15 -22.44
C SER A 344 -5.27 15.18 -21.34
N LEU A 345 -4.76 14.95 -20.13
CA LEU A 345 -4.80 15.86 -18.98
C LEU A 345 -3.48 16.65 -18.84
N ASN A 346 -2.57 16.57 -19.81
CA ASN A 346 -1.22 17.14 -19.76
C ASN A 346 -0.40 16.65 -18.55
N MET A 347 -0.59 15.40 -18.15
CA MET A 347 0.14 14.79 -17.04
C MET A 347 1.44 14.16 -17.55
N THR A 348 2.56 14.52 -16.93
CA THR A 348 3.83 13.81 -17.08
C THR A 348 3.82 12.59 -16.16
N LEU A 349 4.06 11.40 -16.70
CA LEU A 349 4.08 10.16 -15.93
C LEU A 349 5.53 9.69 -15.69
N GLU A 350 5.85 9.36 -14.45
CA GLU A 350 7.08 8.70 -14.06
C GLU A 350 6.78 7.25 -13.70
N LYS A 351 7.40 6.30 -14.39
CA LYS A 351 7.16 4.86 -14.18
C LYS A 351 8.19 4.33 -13.19
N GLU A 352 7.73 3.74 -12.10
CA GLU A 352 8.61 3.26 -11.04
C GLU A 352 8.20 1.87 -10.53
N ILE A 353 9.18 1.15 -9.97
CA ILE A 353 8.92 0.02 -9.09
C ILE A 353 8.67 0.58 -7.69
N PHE A 354 7.51 0.26 -7.11
CA PHE A 354 7.11 0.75 -5.80
C PHE A 354 8.16 0.36 -4.75
N PRO A 355 8.63 1.32 -3.93
CA PRO A 355 9.74 1.08 -3.01
C PRO A 355 9.38 0.18 -1.83
N ALA A 356 8.11 0.18 -1.43
CA ALA A 356 7.55 -0.70 -0.40
C ALA A 356 6.67 -1.78 -1.05
N ALA A 357 5.43 -1.97 -0.59
CA ALA A 357 4.52 -2.95 -1.17
C ALA A 357 3.07 -2.44 -1.05
N THR A 358 2.19 -2.78 -2.00
CA THR A 358 0.73 -2.53 -1.92
C THR A 358 -0.04 -3.82 -2.21
N ASP A 359 -1.36 -3.82 -2.07
CA ASP A 359 -2.21 -4.97 -2.38
C ASP A 359 -2.13 -5.43 -3.84
N SER A 360 -1.71 -4.55 -4.75
CA SER A 360 -1.47 -4.86 -6.16
C SER A 360 -0.56 -6.05 -6.40
N ARG A 361 0.40 -6.33 -5.50
CA ARG A 361 1.26 -7.54 -5.58
C ARG A 361 0.46 -8.84 -5.60
N PHE A 362 -0.62 -8.91 -4.81
CA PHE A 362 -1.46 -10.11 -4.71
C PHE A 362 -2.36 -10.23 -5.94
N ILE A 363 -2.86 -9.11 -6.47
CA ILE A 363 -3.65 -9.05 -7.70
C ILE A 363 -2.79 -9.51 -8.90
N ARG A 364 -1.55 -8.99 -9.02
CA ARG A 364 -0.60 -9.43 -10.05
C ARG A 364 -0.19 -10.89 -9.86
N ALA A 365 -0.11 -11.38 -8.63
CA ALA A 365 0.24 -12.77 -8.37
C ALA A 365 -0.76 -13.77 -8.96
N VAL A 366 -2.04 -13.39 -9.09
CA VAL A 366 -3.07 -14.20 -9.76
C VAL A 366 -3.25 -13.86 -11.25
N GLY A 367 -2.30 -13.11 -11.84
CA GLY A 367 -2.23 -12.85 -13.28
C GLY A 367 -3.05 -11.66 -13.77
N ILE A 368 -3.56 -10.82 -12.87
CA ILE A 368 -4.33 -9.62 -13.25
C ILE A 368 -3.39 -8.40 -13.25
N PRO A 369 -3.31 -7.63 -14.35
CA PRO A 369 -2.52 -6.40 -14.36
C PRO A 369 -3.11 -5.38 -13.38
N ALA A 370 -2.25 -4.84 -12.51
CA ALA A 370 -2.59 -3.82 -11.53
C ALA A 370 -1.57 -2.69 -11.57
N ILE A 371 -2.02 -1.44 -11.44
CA ILE A 371 -1.16 -0.26 -11.40
C ILE A 371 -1.47 0.55 -10.15
N GLY A 372 -0.44 0.85 -9.37
CA GLY A 372 -0.51 1.79 -8.27
C GLY A 372 -0.44 3.23 -8.77
N PHE A 373 -1.43 4.04 -8.45
CA PHE A 373 -1.52 5.42 -8.91
C PHE A 373 -2.29 6.31 -7.93
N SER A 374 -1.65 7.38 -7.48
CA SER A 374 -2.28 8.45 -6.70
C SER A 374 -2.06 9.78 -7.43
N PRO A 375 -3.11 10.51 -7.83
CA PRO A 375 -2.98 11.75 -8.60
C PRO A 375 -2.53 12.93 -7.71
N MET A 376 -1.31 12.84 -7.15
CA MET A 376 -0.76 13.74 -6.14
C MET A 376 0.63 14.27 -6.55
N ASN A 377 0.69 15.14 -7.57
CA ASN A 377 1.93 15.87 -7.88
C ASN A 377 2.10 17.10 -6.99
N ARG A 378 3.30 17.68 -7.00
CA ARG A 378 3.70 18.86 -6.21
C ARG A 378 3.33 18.74 -4.72
N THR A 379 3.41 17.50 -4.22
CA THR A 379 2.96 17.14 -2.88
C THR A 379 4.10 16.41 -2.18
N PRO A 380 4.49 16.84 -0.96
CA PRO A 380 5.51 16.13 -0.20
C PRO A 380 5.03 14.71 0.14
N ILE A 381 5.94 13.76 0.14
CA ILE A 381 5.68 12.37 0.52
C ILE A 381 5.60 12.32 2.05
N LEU A 382 4.39 12.18 2.60
CA LEU A 382 4.14 12.23 4.05
C LEU A 382 3.37 11.02 4.58
N LEU A 383 3.08 10.01 3.75
CA LEU A 383 2.53 8.75 4.24
C LEU A 383 3.36 8.21 5.40
N HIS A 384 2.68 7.70 6.42
CA HIS A 384 3.25 7.20 7.67
C HIS A 384 3.99 8.24 8.54
N ASP A 385 4.26 9.45 8.03
CA ASP A 385 4.92 10.52 8.78
C ASP A 385 3.95 11.29 9.69
N HIS A 386 4.50 12.12 10.56
CA HIS A 386 3.77 13.08 11.36
C HIS A 386 3.21 14.20 10.48
N ASN A 387 2.03 14.72 10.84
CA ASN A 387 1.40 15.83 10.11
C ASN A 387 1.14 15.52 8.63
N GLU A 388 0.90 14.24 8.32
CA GLU A 388 0.38 13.82 7.03
C GLU A 388 -0.80 14.71 6.65
N HIS A 389 -0.72 15.30 5.47
CA HIS A 389 -1.76 16.15 4.93
C HIS A 389 -1.83 16.04 3.41
N LEU A 390 -3.00 16.35 2.89
CA LEU A 390 -3.22 16.56 1.46
C LEU A 390 -3.94 17.89 1.25
N ASN A 391 -3.44 18.71 0.32
CA ASN A 391 -4.10 19.96 -0.03
C ASN A 391 -5.42 19.68 -0.76
N GLU A 392 -6.48 20.39 -0.39
CA GLU A 392 -7.82 20.17 -0.96
C GLU A 392 -7.84 20.35 -2.48
N ARG A 393 -7.00 21.22 -3.04
CA ARG A 393 -6.91 21.42 -4.50
C ARG A 393 -6.33 20.19 -5.19
N VAL A 394 -5.33 19.55 -4.59
CA VAL A 394 -4.75 18.30 -5.09
C VAL A 394 -5.77 17.17 -4.98
N PHE A 395 -6.44 17.07 -3.84
CA PHE A 395 -7.51 16.09 -3.63
C PHE A 395 -8.62 16.23 -4.68
N LEU A 396 -9.14 17.45 -4.89
CA LEU A 396 -10.21 17.74 -5.86
C LEU A 396 -9.76 17.50 -7.31
N ASN A 397 -8.52 17.86 -7.66
CA ASN A 397 -7.95 17.57 -8.97
C ASN A 397 -7.90 16.06 -9.23
N GLY A 398 -7.53 15.26 -8.22
CA GLY A 398 -7.52 13.81 -8.32
C GLY A 398 -8.89 13.19 -8.65
N ILE A 399 -9.99 13.79 -8.16
CA ILE A 399 -11.35 13.39 -8.58
C ILE A 399 -11.49 13.56 -10.09
N GLY A 400 -11.10 14.73 -10.62
CA GLY A 400 -11.17 15.03 -12.05
C GLY A 400 -10.29 14.10 -12.91
N VAL A 401 -9.14 13.68 -12.38
CA VAL A 401 -8.29 12.67 -13.03
C VAL A 401 -9.04 11.33 -13.16
N TYR A 402 -9.65 10.84 -12.08
CA TYR A 402 -10.40 9.59 -12.13
C TYR A 402 -11.69 9.66 -12.95
N GLU A 403 -12.35 10.83 -13.03
CA GLU A 403 -13.45 11.07 -13.98
C GLU A 403 -13.03 10.86 -15.44
N ARG A 404 -11.73 10.97 -15.76
CA ARG A 404 -11.20 10.68 -17.10
C ARG A 404 -10.64 9.27 -17.24
N LEU A 405 -10.01 8.73 -16.20
CA LEU A 405 -9.44 7.38 -16.22
C LEU A 405 -10.52 6.29 -16.25
N ILE A 406 -11.58 6.42 -15.45
CA ILE A 406 -12.64 5.40 -15.38
C ILE A 406 -13.29 5.18 -16.76
N PRO A 407 -13.72 6.21 -17.51
CA PRO A 407 -14.22 6.01 -18.87
C PRO A 407 -13.19 5.39 -19.80
N ALA A 408 -11.94 5.86 -19.79
CA ALA A 408 -10.89 5.34 -20.68
C ALA A 408 -10.68 3.83 -20.46
N LEU A 409 -10.47 3.42 -19.21
CA LEU A 409 -10.24 2.01 -18.84
C LEU A 409 -11.45 1.12 -19.13
N THR A 410 -12.66 1.59 -18.83
CA THR A 410 -13.87 0.79 -19.06
C THR A 410 -14.28 0.68 -20.52
N THR A 411 -13.63 1.44 -21.42
CA THR A 411 -13.81 1.36 -22.88
C THR A 411 -12.72 0.59 -23.61
N VAL A 412 -11.74 0.04 -22.88
CA VAL A 412 -10.71 -0.83 -23.47
C VAL A 412 -11.37 -1.94 -24.29
N PRO A 413 -10.99 -2.16 -25.57
CA PRO A 413 -11.57 -3.20 -26.41
C PRO A 413 -11.48 -4.59 -25.79
N ALA A 414 -12.39 -5.48 -26.15
CA ALA A 414 -12.32 -6.89 -25.73
C ALA A 414 -11.00 -7.51 -26.24
N SER A 415 -10.30 -8.24 -25.39
CA SER A 415 -9.20 -9.09 -25.86
C SER A 415 -9.76 -10.28 -26.65
N PRO A 416 -8.96 -10.97 -27.48
CA PRO A 416 -9.40 -12.16 -28.19
C PRO A 416 -9.98 -13.26 -27.27
N ASP A 417 -9.51 -13.33 -26.03
CA ASP A 417 -9.96 -14.30 -25.03
C ASP A 417 -11.26 -13.88 -24.31
N GLU A 418 -11.75 -12.65 -24.55
CA GLU A 418 -13.00 -12.11 -24.03
C GLU A 418 -14.15 -12.09 -25.06
N ALA A 419 -13.82 -12.25 -26.35
CA ALA A 419 -14.71 -11.99 -27.49
C ALA A 419 -15.72 -13.09 -27.78
#